data_AF-A0A0D7AHR3-F1
#
_entry.id   AF-A0A0D7AHR3-F1
#
_cell.length_a   1.000
_cell.length_b   1.000
_cell.length_c   1.000
_cell.angle_alpha   90.00
_cell.angle_beta   90.00
_cell.angle_gamma   90.00
#
_symmetry.space_group_name_H-M   'P 1'
#
loop_
_entity.id
_entity.type
_entity.pdbx_description
1 polymer ?
#
loop_
_entity_poly.entity_id
_entity_poly.type
_entity_poly.pdbx_seq_one_letter_code
_entity_poly.pdbx_strand_id
1 'polypeptide(L)'
;KVLLSALHRCREYKLMNDHQVAKFMPCFNSPYKIHYTHPESSAYMLDLPTQPHVFLTFHTSLLCHFQPNDPIKYPEWEQTHPGPIVTADSTEESFVDKIIDECCHGHGFQYLVQWVGKEPEGDLWLP
;
A
#
# COMPACT_ATOMS: atom_id res chain seq x y z
N LYS A 1 14.05 4.61 -5.06
CA LYS A 1 12.62 4.35 -5.33
C LYS A 1 11.96 5.69 -5.64
N VAL A 2 10.84 5.70 -6.37
CA VAL A 2 10.10 6.93 -6.68
C VAL A 2 8.62 6.72 -6.47
N LEU A 3 7.96 7.78 -6.05
CA LEU A 3 6.52 7.85 -5.96
C LEU A 3 5.97 8.34 -7.31
N LEU A 4 4.89 7.71 -7.79
CA LEU A 4 4.22 8.11 -9.03
C LEU A 4 3.00 8.97 -8.72
N SER A 5 2.92 10.14 -9.35
CA SER A 5 1.78 11.05 -9.20
C SER A 5 0.46 10.36 -9.57
N ALA A 6 -0.53 10.49 -8.70
CA ALA A 6 -1.88 10.00 -8.89
C ALA A 6 -2.82 11.05 -9.51
N LEU A 7 -2.28 12.20 -9.96
CA LEU A 7 -3.06 13.32 -10.50
C LEU A 7 -4.04 12.88 -11.60
N HIS A 8 -3.61 12.00 -12.49
CA HIS A 8 -4.44 11.48 -13.58
C HIS A 8 -5.44 10.40 -13.14
N ARG A 9 -5.27 9.83 -11.94
CA ARG A 9 -6.13 8.81 -11.35
C ARG A 9 -7.18 9.36 -10.37
N CYS A 10 -7.10 10.65 -10.00
CA CYS A 10 -8.12 11.29 -9.16
C CYS A 10 -9.55 11.08 -9.68
N ARG A 11 -9.75 11.05 -11.00
CA ARG A 11 -11.07 10.75 -11.60
C ARG A 11 -11.51 9.32 -11.33
N GLU A 12 -10.61 8.35 -11.44
CA GLU A 12 -10.90 6.93 -11.20
C GLU A 12 -11.30 6.68 -9.74
N TYR A 13 -10.59 7.30 -8.79
CA TYR A 13 -10.95 7.21 -7.38
C TYR A 13 -12.34 7.80 -7.08
N LYS A 14 -12.72 8.91 -7.74
CA LYS A 14 -14.06 9.49 -7.58
C LYS A 14 -15.16 8.59 -8.12
N LEU A 15 -14.87 7.82 -9.17
CA LEU A 15 -15.83 6.87 -9.74
C LEU A 15 -16.02 5.63 -8.86
N MET A 16 -15.00 5.23 -8.09
CA MET A 16 -15.07 4.05 -7.23
C MET A 16 -15.84 4.29 -5.93
N ASN A 17 -15.84 5.51 -5.40
CA ASN A 17 -16.59 5.85 -4.18
C ASN A 17 -17.05 7.31 -4.20
N ASP A 18 -18.36 7.51 -4.39
CA ASP A 18 -19.00 8.82 -4.52
C ASP A 18 -18.90 9.67 -3.25
N HIS A 19 -18.53 9.07 -2.11
CA HIS A 19 -18.33 9.75 -0.84
C HIS A 19 -16.91 10.27 -0.60
N GLN A 20 -15.97 10.05 -1.53
CA GLN A 20 -14.60 10.55 -1.39
C GLN A 20 -14.42 11.96 -1.95
N VAL A 21 -14.08 12.91 -1.07
CA VAL A 21 -13.75 14.29 -1.45
C VAL A 21 -12.31 14.36 -1.95
N ALA A 22 -12.10 15.01 -3.10
CA ALA A 22 -10.80 15.14 -3.79
C ALA A 22 -9.63 15.60 -2.89
N LYS A 23 -9.93 16.34 -1.81
CA LYS A 23 -8.93 16.88 -0.88
C LYS A 23 -8.16 15.80 -0.12
N PHE A 24 -8.78 14.64 0.10
CA PHE A 24 -8.18 13.51 0.83
C PHE A 24 -7.65 12.41 -0.08
N MET A 25 -7.59 12.66 -1.39
CA MET A 25 -7.04 11.68 -2.32
C MET A 25 -5.51 11.64 -2.21
N PRO A 26 -4.89 10.45 -2.20
CA PRO A 26 -3.45 10.33 -2.27
C PRO A 26 -2.93 11.07 -3.50
N CYS A 27 -2.02 12.02 -3.31
CA CYS A 27 -1.38 12.72 -4.43
C CYS A 27 -0.37 11.83 -5.17
N PHE A 28 0.16 10.84 -4.47
CA PHE A 28 1.20 9.95 -4.95
C PHE A 28 0.90 8.51 -4.56
N ASN A 29 1.24 7.59 -5.45
CA ASN A 29 1.15 6.15 -5.23
C ASN A 29 2.43 5.61 -4.56
N SER A 30 2.34 4.37 -4.08
CA SER A 30 3.40 3.62 -3.41
C SER A 30 4.76 3.71 -4.11
N PRO A 31 5.86 3.55 -3.37
CA PRO A 31 7.20 3.72 -3.92
C PRO A 31 7.58 2.58 -4.87
N TYR A 32 7.79 2.91 -6.13
CA TYR A 32 8.19 1.99 -7.20
C TYR A 32 9.71 1.96 -7.40
N LYS A 33 10.20 0.83 -7.92
CA LYS A 33 11.59 0.69 -8.36
C LYS A 33 11.72 1.24 -9.78
N ILE A 34 12.82 1.92 -10.05
CA ILE A 34 13.17 2.34 -11.41
C ILE A 34 13.85 1.15 -12.08
N HIS A 35 13.34 0.74 -13.24
CA HIS A 35 13.90 -0.32 -14.08
C HIS A 35 14.94 0.23 -15.06
N TYR A 36 14.63 1.34 -15.76
CA TYR A 36 15.54 1.96 -16.73
C TYR A 36 15.40 3.49 -16.74
N THR A 37 16.46 4.19 -17.14
CA THR A 37 16.52 5.65 -17.16
C THR A 37 16.85 6.17 -18.56
N HIS A 38 16.05 7.11 -19.05
CA HIS A 38 16.28 7.84 -20.31
C HIS A 38 16.56 9.32 -19.98
N PRO A 39 17.83 9.68 -19.70
CA PRO A 39 18.19 11.05 -19.32
C PRO A 39 17.88 12.07 -20.44
N GLU A 40 18.05 11.67 -21.70
CA GLU A 40 17.81 12.52 -22.89
C GLU A 40 16.39 13.10 -22.93
N SER A 41 15.41 12.31 -22.51
CA SER A 41 13.99 12.67 -22.52
C SER A 41 13.42 12.90 -21.12
N SER A 42 14.27 12.92 -20.09
CA SER A 42 13.86 13.02 -18.69
C SER A 42 12.76 12.00 -18.33
N ALA A 43 12.90 10.76 -18.81
CA ALA A 43 11.89 9.72 -18.67
C ALA A 43 12.45 8.47 -17.98
N TYR A 44 11.65 7.87 -17.11
CA TYR A 44 12.04 6.74 -16.27
C TYR A 44 11.05 5.60 -16.45
N MET A 45 11.56 4.40 -16.63
CA MET A 45 10.74 3.19 -16.61
C MET A 45 10.60 2.67 -15.18
N LEU A 46 9.37 2.44 -14.73
CA LEU A 46 9.06 1.92 -13.41
C LEU A 46 8.67 0.44 -13.47
N ASP A 47 9.03 -0.29 -12.41
CA ASP A 47 8.59 -1.66 -12.19
C ASP A 47 7.24 -1.64 -11.46
N LEU A 48 6.15 -1.80 -12.22
CA LEU A 48 4.78 -1.80 -11.70
C LEU A 48 4.25 -3.25 -11.63
N PRO A 49 3.83 -3.74 -10.45
CA PRO A 49 3.41 -5.13 -10.29
C PRO A 49 2.07 -5.47 -10.96
N THR A 50 1.26 -4.45 -11.32
CA THR A 50 -0.16 -4.69 -11.57
C THR A 50 -0.51 -4.98 -13.03
N GLN A 51 0.26 -4.56 -14.05
CA GLN A 51 -0.11 -4.84 -15.46
C GLN A 51 1.11 -4.89 -16.39
N PRO A 52 1.40 -6.03 -17.05
CA PRO A 52 2.57 -6.19 -17.92
C PRO A 52 2.47 -5.46 -19.27
N HIS A 53 1.37 -4.76 -19.57
CA HIS A 53 1.11 -4.15 -20.89
C HIS A 53 0.85 -2.64 -20.84
N VAL A 54 1.00 -2.00 -19.66
CA VAL A 54 0.87 -0.55 -19.54
C VAL A 54 2.22 0.09 -19.77
N PHE A 55 2.24 1.24 -20.44
CA PHE A 55 3.44 2.05 -20.62
C PHE A 55 4.09 2.33 -19.27
N LEU A 56 5.25 1.71 -19.03
CA LEU A 56 6.00 1.81 -17.78
C LEU A 56 6.86 3.08 -17.71
N THR A 57 6.89 3.88 -18.78
CA THR A 57 7.75 5.06 -18.92
C THR A 57 7.02 6.33 -18.51
N PHE A 58 7.55 7.04 -17.52
CA PHE A 58 6.99 8.29 -16.99
C PHE A 58 8.01 9.42 -17.04
N HIS A 59 7.57 10.63 -17.35
CA HIS A 59 8.40 11.83 -17.30
C HIS A 59 8.69 12.24 -15.85
N THR A 60 9.84 12.87 -15.59
CA THR A 60 10.28 13.35 -14.26
C THR A 60 9.22 14.17 -13.53
N SER A 61 8.44 14.97 -14.25
CA SER A 61 7.39 15.82 -13.67
C SER A 61 6.26 15.04 -12.98
N LEU A 62 6.11 13.74 -13.27
CA LEU A 62 5.13 12.87 -12.64
C LEU A 62 5.74 12.04 -11.50
N LEU A 63 7.03 12.19 -11.23
CA LEU A 63 7.77 11.39 -10.26
C LEU A 63 8.21 12.26 -9.09
N CYS A 64 8.14 11.71 -7.90
CA CYS A 64 8.70 12.30 -6.70
C CYS A 64 9.73 11.32 -6.09
N HIS A 65 10.86 11.83 -5.62
CA HIS A 65 11.85 11.00 -4.95
C HIS A 65 11.26 10.44 -3.65
N PHE A 66 11.30 9.10 -3.49
CA PHE A 66 10.88 8.49 -2.24
C PHE A 66 12.01 8.59 -1.21
N GLN A 67 11.76 9.28 -0.12
CA GLN A 67 12.65 9.31 1.03
C GLN A 67 12.06 8.44 2.15
N PRO A 68 12.77 7.39 2.60
CA PRO A 68 12.33 6.61 3.75
C PRO A 68 12.34 7.47 5.01
N ASN A 69 11.47 7.13 5.97
CA ASN A 69 11.46 7.77 7.28
C ASN A 69 12.81 7.53 7.99
N ASP A 70 13.28 8.53 8.73
CA ASP A 70 14.44 8.41 9.60
C ASP A 70 13.94 8.12 11.02
N PRO A 71 14.02 6.88 11.51
CA PRO A 71 13.42 6.48 12.79
C PRO A 71 14.04 7.19 13.99
N ILE A 72 15.29 7.64 13.86
CA ILE A 72 16.01 8.33 14.95
C ILE A 72 15.50 9.77 15.08
N LYS A 73 15.17 10.42 13.96
CA LYS A 73 14.70 11.81 13.95
C LYS A 73 13.20 11.93 14.11
N TYR A 74 12.45 10.97 13.59
CA TYR A 74 10.98 10.99 13.57
C TYR A 74 10.41 9.64 14.06
N PRO A 75 10.64 9.28 15.33
CA PRO A 75 10.13 8.03 15.89
C PRO A 75 8.59 7.99 15.95
N GLU A 76 7.94 9.15 16.05
CA GLU A 76 6.46 9.26 16.09
C GLU A 76 5.79 9.02 14.73
N TRP A 77 6.56 9.05 13.63
CA TRP A 77 6.03 8.84 12.28
C TRP A 77 6.04 7.37 11.87
N GLU A 78 6.74 6.52 12.62
CA GLU A 78 6.58 5.07 12.51
C GLU A 78 5.42 4.66 13.42
N GLN A 79 4.31 4.24 12.81
CA GLN A 79 3.26 3.53 13.53
C GLN A 79 3.87 2.24 14.09
N THR A 80 4.24 2.27 15.36
CA THR A 80 4.67 1.07 16.07
C THR A 80 3.44 0.19 16.21
N HIS A 81 3.31 -0.79 15.31
CA HIS A 81 2.27 -1.79 15.45
C HIS A 81 2.52 -2.57 16.74
N PRO A 82 1.49 -2.81 17.57
CA PRO A 82 1.65 -3.74 18.68
C PRO A 82 2.06 -5.10 18.10
N GLY A 83 3.22 -5.59 18.53
CA GLY A 83 3.70 -6.91 18.12
C GLY A 83 2.76 -8.01 18.62
N PRO A 84 2.83 -9.21 18.01
CA PRO A 84 2.08 -10.36 18.50
C PRO A 84 2.43 -10.68 19.95
N ILE A 85 1.43 -11.11 20.72
CA ILE A 85 1.61 -11.55 22.09
C ILE A 85 2.14 -12.98 22.03
N VAL A 86 3.27 -13.23 22.69
CA VAL A 86 3.85 -14.57 22.76
C VAL A 86 3.32 -15.26 24.02
N THR A 87 2.46 -16.27 23.83
CA THR A 87 1.99 -17.15 24.93
C THR A 87 3.11 -18.11 25.35
N ALA A 88 3.04 -18.66 26.57
CA ALA A 88 4.04 -19.58 27.14
C ALA A 88 4.38 -20.79 26.24
N ASP A 89 3.48 -21.13 25.31
CA ASP A 89 3.63 -22.21 24.33
C ASP A 89 4.31 -21.75 23.02
N SER A 90 4.97 -20.58 23.00
CA SER A 90 5.64 -19.99 21.83
C SER A 90 4.74 -19.73 20.61
N THR A 91 3.42 -19.67 20.83
CA THR A 91 2.45 -19.33 19.80
C THR A 91 2.26 -17.81 19.78
N GLU A 92 2.40 -17.22 18.60
CA GLU A 92 2.13 -15.80 18.36
C GLU A 92 0.62 -15.58 18.26
N GLU A 93 0.02 -14.98 19.28
CA GLU A 93 -1.40 -14.64 19.31
C GLU A 93 -1.58 -13.14 19.05
N SER A 94 -2.52 -12.80 18.17
CA SER A 94 -2.88 -11.41 17.86
C SER A 94 -4.37 -11.19 18.11
N PHE A 95 -4.74 -10.04 18.68
CA PHE A 95 -6.13 -9.71 18.91
C PHE A 95 -6.84 -9.33 17.60
N VAL A 96 -7.92 -10.05 17.31
CA VAL A 96 -8.83 -9.74 16.19
C VAL A 96 -9.80 -8.65 16.64
N ASP A 97 -9.90 -7.57 15.86
CA ASP A 97 -10.88 -6.50 16.08
C ASP A 97 -12.23 -6.89 15.49
N LYS A 98 -12.23 -7.22 14.19
CA LYS A 98 -13.42 -7.69 13.47
C LYS A 98 -13.06 -8.56 12.27
N ILE A 99 -14.01 -9.42 11.88
CA ILE A 99 -13.99 -10.13 10.60
C ILE A 99 -14.73 -9.24 9.60
N ILE A 100 -14.04 -8.85 8.52
CA ILE A 100 -14.57 -7.95 7.50
C ILE A 100 -15.37 -8.72 6.46
N ASP A 101 -14.84 -9.87 6.03
CA ASP A 101 -15.40 -10.60 4.89
C ASP A 101 -15.15 -12.11 5.04
N GLU A 102 -15.97 -12.90 4.34
CA GLU A 102 -15.85 -14.35 4.26
C GLU A 102 -15.84 -14.78 2.79
N CYS A 103 -14.93 -15.68 2.42
CA CYS A 103 -14.91 -16.23 1.07
C CYS A 103 -14.68 -17.74 1.07
N CYS A 104 -15.32 -18.45 0.13
CA CYS A 104 -15.05 -19.85 -0.09
C CYS A 104 -13.77 -19.98 -0.94
N HIS A 105 -12.73 -20.58 -0.37
CA HIS A 105 -11.49 -20.89 -1.08
C HIS A 105 -11.25 -22.40 -1.10
N GLY A 106 -11.50 -23.03 -2.25
CA GLY A 106 -11.36 -24.47 -2.42
C GLY A 106 -12.39 -25.26 -1.60
N HIS A 107 -11.93 -26.10 -0.68
CA HIS A 107 -12.76 -26.92 0.22
C HIS A 107 -13.04 -26.27 1.57
N GLY A 108 -12.58 -25.05 1.81
CA GLY A 108 -12.72 -24.35 3.10
C GLY A 108 -13.23 -22.92 2.94
N PHE A 109 -13.49 -22.30 4.09
CA PHE A 109 -13.74 -20.87 4.19
C PHE A 109 -12.43 -20.15 4.52
N GLN A 110 -12.30 -18.91 4.06
CA GLN A 110 -11.30 -17.97 4.51
C GLN A 110 -12.02 -16.72 5.01
N TYR A 111 -11.44 -16.08 6.01
CA TYR A 111 -11.96 -14.86 6.62
C TYR A 111 -10.94 -13.73 6.46
N LEU A 112 -11.41 -12.57 6.02
CA LEU A 112 -10.60 -11.36 6.00
C LEU A 112 -10.63 -10.75 7.40
N VAL A 113 -9.51 -10.85 8.11
CA VAL A 113 -9.41 -10.48 9.52
C VAL A 113 -8.74 -9.11 9.66
N GLN A 114 -9.43 -8.21 10.35
CA GLN A 114 -8.87 -6.94 10.81
C GLN A 114 -8.37 -7.07 12.25
N TRP A 115 -7.15 -6.61 12.47
CA TRP A 115 -6.45 -6.74 13.75
C TRP A 115 -6.62 -5.48 14.61
N VAL A 116 -6.68 -5.66 15.93
CA VAL A 116 -6.78 -4.54 16.88
C VAL A 116 -5.56 -3.63 16.76
N GLY A 117 -5.79 -2.35 16.48
CA GLY A 117 -4.72 -1.35 16.35
C GLY A 117 -3.95 -1.39 15.03
N LYS A 118 -4.44 -2.12 14.02
CA LYS A 118 -3.85 -2.18 12.67
C LYS A 118 -4.71 -1.38 11.68
N GLU A 119 -4.07 -0.69 10.75
CA GLU A 119 -4.77 -0.08 9.62
C GLU A 119 -5.34 -1.17 8.68
N PRO A 120 -6.39 -0.88 7.89
CA PRO A 120 -7.00 -1.85 6.97
C PRO A 120 -6.03 -2.44 5.94
N GLU A 121 -4.91 -1.75 5.69
CA GLU A 121 -3.85 -2.24 4.79
C GLU A 121 -3.14 -3.49 5.35
N GLY A 122 -3.32 -3.77 6.64
CA GLY A 122 -2.80 -4.93 7.33
C GLY A 122 -3.74 -6.13 7.38
N ASP A 123 -4.92 -6.06 6.76
CA ASP A 123 -5.91 -7.14 6.82
C ASP A 123 -5.41 -8.34 6.01
N LEU A 124 -5.60 -9.55 6.55
CA LEU A 124 -5.11 -10.79 5.93
C LEU A 124 -6.23 -11.82 5.87
N TRP A 125 -6.27 -12.58 4.77
CA TRP A 125 -7.12 -13.76 4.62
C TRP A 125 -6.54 -14.91 5.43
N LEU A 126 -7.30 -15.40 6.40
CA LEU A 126 -6.95 -16.55 7.22
C LEU A 126 -7.93 -17.71 6.98
N PRO A 127 -7.46 -18.96 6.96
CA PRO A 127 -8.32 -20.14 6.86
C PRO A 127 -9.15 -20.38 8.13
#